data_AF-A0A6J4UVE1-F1
#
_entry.id   AF-A0A6J4UVE1-F1
#
_cell.length_a   1.000
_cell.length_b   1.000
_cell.length_c   1.000
_cell.angle_alpha   90.00
_cell.angle_beta   90.00
_cell.angle_gamma   90.00
#
_symmetry.space_group_name_H-M   'P 1'
#
loop_
_entity.id
_entity.type
_entity.pdbx_description
1 polymer ?
#
loop_
_entity_poly.entity_id
_entity_poly.type
_entity_poly.pdbx_seq_one_letter_code
_entity_poly.pdbx_strand_id
1 'polypeptide(L)' 'ETAADLGSTTLALFGGAVTADVAARLDAADLDLMVWTVNRIADARLARQVGAAAICTDIPREMIAEVGG' A
#
# COMPACT_ATOMS: atom_id res chain seq x y z
N GLU A 1 11.26 -13.32 12.46
CA GLU A 1 11.66 -13.52 11.05
C GLU A 1 11.59 -12.18 10.35
N THR A 2 12.59 -11.87 9.53
CA THR A 2 12.62 -10.65 8.70
C THR A 2 11.97 -10.93 7.35
N ALA A 3 11.61 -9.88 6.60
CA ALA A 3 11.08 -10.05 5.23
C ALA A 3 12.09 -10.77 4.31
N ALA A 4 13.38 -10.52 4.51
CA ALA A 4 14.46 -11.19 3.78
C ALA A 4 14.52 -12.70 4.06
N ASP A 5 14.31 -13.12 5.31
CA ASP A 5 14.27 -14.54 5.68
C ASP A 5 13.14 -15.29 4.95
N LEU A 6 12.09 -14.57 4.57
CA LEU A 6 10.92 -15.08 3.85
C LEU A 6 11.04 -14.91 2.33
N GLY A 7 12.12 -14.30 1.82
CA GLY A 7 12.30 -13.98 0.40
C GLY A 7 11.25 -12.99 -0.14
N SER A 8 10.65 -12.17 0.74
CA SER A 8 9.61 -11.23 0.34
C SER A 8 10.20 -9.86 -0.01
N THR A 9 9.85 -9.35 -1.19
CA THR A 9 10.19 -7.99 -1.64
C THR A 9 9.11 -6.97 -1.31
N THR A 10 7.97 -7.43 -0.78
CA THR A 10 6.79 -6.60 -0.55
C THR A 10 6.15 -6.94 0.79
N LEU A 11 5.62 -5.93 1.48
CA LEU A 11 4.77 -6.10 2.66
C LEU A 11 3.36 -5.59 2.40
N ALA A 12 2.38 -6.43 2.72
CA ALA A 12 0.96 -6.12 2.62
C ALA A 12 0.42 -5.66 3.98
N LEU A 13 0.08 -4.38 4.10
CA LEU A 13 -0.40 -3.79 5.35
C LEU A 13 -1.90 -3.50 5.33
N PHE A 14 -2.53 -3.67 6.50
CA PHE A 14 -3.87 -3.18 6.72
C PHE A 14 -3.93 -1.66 6.56
N GLY A 15 -4.91 -1.12 5.84
CA GLY A 15 -5.01 0.31 5.52
C GLY A 15 -4.95 1.24 6.74
N GLY A 16 -5.49 0.81 7.89
CA GLY A 16 -5.41 1.58 9.14
C GLY A 16 -4.00 1.69 9.75
N ALA A 17 -3.04 0.89 9.29
CA ALA A 17 -1.65 0.92 9.73
C ALA A 17 -0.75 1.76 8.80
N VAL A 18 -1.27 2.28 7.69
CA VAL A 18 -0.49 3.03 6.71
C VAL A 18 -0.28 4.46 7.19
N THR A 19 0.98 4.81 7.39
CA THR A 19 1.44 6.17 7.68
C THR A 19 2.68 6.50 6.85
N ALA A 20 3.03 7.77 6.75
CA ALA A 20 4.27 8.19 6.08
C ALA A 20 5.52 7.60 6.74
N ASP A 21 5.54 7.47 8.07
CA ASP A 21 6.65 6.87 8.81
C ASP A 21 6.81 5.38 8.46
N VAL A 22 5.70 4.64 8.42
CA VAL A 22 5.70 3.23 8.05
C VAL A 22 6.21 3.06 6.61
N ALA A 23 5.72 3.87 5.66
CA ALA A 23 6.16 3.81 4.27
C ALA A 23 7.67 4.12 4.12
N ALA A 24 8.17 5.16 4.80
CA ALA A 24 9.60 5.50 4.77
C ALA A 24 10.49 4.39 5.34
N ARG A 25 10.01 3.66 6.36
CA ARG A 25 10.74 2.53 6.94
C ARG A 25 10.77 1.31 6.02
N LEU A 26 9.73 1.11 5.20
CA LEU A 26 9.69 0.06 4.19
C LEU A 26 10.63 0.38 3.03
N ASP A 27 10.60 1.62 2.54
CA ASP A 27 11.51 2.11 1.51
C ASP A 27 12.98 1.98 1.93
N ALA A 28 13.32 2.41 3.15
CA ALA A 28 14.67 2.24 3.70
C ALA A 28 15.11 0.78 3.87
N ALA A 29 14.17 -0.17 3.87
CA ALA A 29 14.40 -1.59 3.95
C ALA A 29 14.37 -2.29 2.57
N ASP A 30 14.25 -1.53 1.47
CA ASP A 30 14.10 -2.03 0.10
C ASP A 30 12.88 -2.96 -0.06
N LEU A 31 11.76 -2.58 0.58
CA LEU A 31 10.50 -3.30 0.54
C LEU A 31 9.39 -2.45 -0.06
N ASP A 32 8.68 -3.01 -1.05
CA ASP A 32 7.47 -2.42 -1.59
C ASP A 32 6.32 -2.47 -0.56
N LEU A 33 5.44 -1.48 -0.62
CA LEU A 33 4.21 -1.43 0.16
C LEU A 33 2.99 -1.80 -0.70
N MET A 34 2.24 -2.80 -0.26
CA MET A 34 0.87 -3.06 -0.70
C MET A 34 -0.12 -2.74 0.43
N VAL A 35 -1.27 -2.13 0.13
CA VAL A 35 -2.29 -1.79 1.14
C VAL A 35 -3.57 -2.59 0.93
N TRP A 36 -4.12 -3.18 1.99
CA TRP A 36 -5.38 -3.92 1.97
C TRP A 36 -6.27 -3.59 3.19
N THR A 37 -7.60 -3.67 3.14
CA THR A 37 -8.44 -3.47 1.96
C THR A 37 -8.77 -1.98 1.83
N VAL A 38 -8.64 -1.43 0.64
CA VAL A 38 -8.85 -0.02 0.32
C VAL A 38 -10.17 0.13 -0.42
N ASN A 39 -11.22 0.55 0.28
CA ASN A 39 -12.57 0.71 -0.29
C ASN A 39 -13.08 2.17 -0.23
N ARG A 40 -12.20 3.13 0.06
CA ARG A 40 -12.52 4.56 0.02
C ARG A 40 -11.51 5.28 -0.86
N ILE A 41 -11.98 6.21 -1.69
CA ILE A 41 -11.12 7.00 -2.58
C ILE A 41 -10.07 7.79 -1.79
N ALA A 42 -10.42 8.31 -0.62
CA ALA A 42 -9.47 9.00 0.25
C ALA A 42 -8.30 8.11 0.69
N ASP A 43 -8.58 6.84 0.99
CA ASP A 43 -7.54 5.87 1.40
C ASP A 43 -6.66 5.46 0.21
N ALA A 44 -7.25 5.34 -0.99
CA ALA A 44 -6.48 5.09 -2.21
C ALA A 44 -5.56 6.27 -2.56
N ARG A 45 -6.02 7.51 -2.36
CA ARG A 45 -5.18 8.71 -2.52
C ARG A 45 -4.06 8.75 -1.49
N LEU A 46 -4.34 8.39 -0.23
CA LEU A 46 -3.32 8.27 0.80
C LEU A 46 -2.29 7.19 0.44
N ALA A 47 -2.73 6.01 0.02
CA ALA A 47 -1.86 4.91 -0.41
C ALA A 47 -0.93 5.35 -1.55
N ARG A 48 -1.46 6.08 -2.55
CA ARG A 48 -0.66 6.67 -3.62
C ARG A 48 0.34 7.71 -3.09
N GLN A 49 -0.10 8.59 -2.19
CA GLN A 49 0.74 9.65 -1.64
C GLN A 49 1.95 9.08 -0.88
N VAL A 50 1.78 7.96 -0.16
CA VAL A 50 2.87 7.30 0.56
C VAL A 50 3.69 6.35 -0.32
N GLY A 51 3.42 6.29 -1.63
CA GLY A 51 4.18 5.48 -2.56
C GLY A 51 3.85 3.98 -2.54
N ALA A 52 2.65 3.59 -2.10
CA ALA A 52 2.24 2.19 -2.19
C ALA A 52 2.26 1.72 -3.65
N ALA A 53 2.91 0.58 -3.90
CA ALA A 53 3.03 -0.04 -5.21
C ALA A 53 1.71 -0.65 -5.69
N ALA A 54 0.85 -1.08 -4.75
CA ALA A 54 -0.44 -1.68 -5.05
C ALA A 54 -1.47 -1.48 -3.94
N ILE A 55 -2.76 -1.58 -4.32
CA ILE A 55 -3.88 -1.66 -3.39
C ILE A 55 -4.72 -2.91 -3.67
N CYS A 56 -5.32 -3.47 -2.63
CA CYS A 56 -6.40 -4.46 -2.73
C CYS A 56 -7.73 -3.79 -2.41
N THR A 57 -8.73 -3.94 -3.29
CA THR A 57 -10.02 -3.25 -3.21
C THR A 57 -11.15 -4.16 -3.66
N ASP A 58 -12.32 -4.02 -3.04
CA ASP A 58 -13.56 -4.68 -3.46
C ASP A 58 -14.32 -3.87 -4.52
N ILE A 59 -13.91 -2.63 -4.76
CA ILE A 59 -14.53 -1.69 -5.72
C ILE A 59 -13.54 -1.25 -6.82
N PRO A 60 -12.90 -2.19 -7.56
CA PRO A 60 -11.82 -1.86 -8.49
C PRO A 60 -12.25 -0.93 -9.63
N ARG A 61 -13.51 -1.01 -10.09
CA ARG A 61 -14.02 -0.13 -11.15
C ARG A 61 -14.08 1.34 -10.72
N GLU A 62 -14.55 1.59 -9.50
CA GLU A 62 -14.62 2.94 -8.93
C GLU A 62 -13.22 3.51 -8.70
N MET A 63 -12.30 2.67 -8.20
CA MET A 63 -10.90 3.07 -8.00
C MET A 63 -10.20 3.47 -9.29
N ILE A 64 -10.38 2.70 -10.37
CA ILE A 64 -9.80 3.04 -11.68
C ILE A 64 -10.35 4.37 -12.20
N ALA A 65 -11.65 4.62 -12.06
CA ALA A 65 -12.28 5.85 -12.54
C ALA A 65 -11.80 7.10 -11.78
N GLU A 66 -11.60 6.99 -10.46
CA GLU A 66 -11.32 8.14 -9.58
C GLU A 66 -9.83 8.37 -9.28
N VAL A 67 -8.99 7.34 -9.47
CA VAL A 67 -7.57 7.34 -9.05
C VAL A 67 -6.61 6.85 -10.14
N GLY A 68 -7.08 6.14 -11.17
CA GLY A 68 -6.25 5.48 -12.20
C GLY A 68 -5.58 6.40 -13.23
N GLY A 69 -5.41 7.69 -12.93
CA GLY A 69 -4.75 8.69 -13.78
C GLY A 69 -3.25 8.85 -13.53
#